data_AF-A0A2V2BV90-F1
#
_entry.id   AF-A0A2V2BV90-F1
#
_cell.length_a   1.000
_cell.length_b   1.000
_cell.length_c   1.000
_cell.angle_alpha   90.00
_cell.angle_beta   90.00
_cell.angle_gamma   90.00
#
_symmetry.space_group_name_H-M   'P 1'
#
loop_
_entity.id
_entity.type
_entity.pdbx_description
1 polymer ?
#
loop_
_entity_poly.entity_id
_entity_poly.type
_entity_poly.pdbx_seq_one_letter_code
_entity_poly.pdbx_strand_id
1 'polypeptide(L)'
;MRSSRRATPPFSVERLRGRQSFFNKNFLEKQSAQKQHKRMYDSFETPMVLSLIACDTVITDAQSGKKTLVGLFNSVGAARYPHVLPRFFIFASLTNGNGVVEFRIRLKAGNGDTVFDLPGKVPFNTPLDAPEIVFDIQNLAIKSTGSYELQIVHNDIPIASRILTFRQIEPPQNGGRQPQTQH
;
A
#
# COMPACT_ATOMS: atom_id res chain seq x y z
N MET A 1 47.37 39.14 62.49
CA MET A 1 46.14 39.96 62.37
C MET A 1 45.82 40.14 60.89
N ARG A 2 44.55 39.94 60.53
CA ARG A 2 43.98 39.77 59.19
C ARG A 2 43.99 41.05 58.33
N SER A 3 43.74 40.84 57.02
CA SER A 3 43.05 41.72 56.05
C SER A 3 43.96 42.13 54.89
N SER A 4 43.58 42.10 53.61
CA SER A 4 42.42 41.61 52.87
C SER A 4 42.79 41.83 51.39
N ARG A 5 42.81 40.78 50.55
CA ARG A 5 42.96 40.92 49.10
C ARG A 5 41.55 41.17 48.52
N ARG A 6 41.31 42.36 47.97
CA ARG A 6 40.13 42.63 47.15
C ARG A 6 40.39 42.16 45.72
N ALA A 7 39.81 41.02 45.37
CA ALA A 7 39.64 40.59 43.99
C ALA A 7 38.36 41.22 43.42
N THR A 8 38.45 41.70 42.18
CA THR A 8 37.30 42.13 41.37
C THR A 8 36.43 40.92 41.00
N PRO A 9 35.09 41.04 40.98
CA PRO A 9 34.23 39.96 40.53
C PRO A 9 34.28 39.85 38.99
N PRO A 10 34.37 38.62 38.43
CA PRO A 10 34.28 38.43 37.00
C PRO A 10 32.83 38.60 36.50
N PHE A 11 32.76 39.06 35.26
CA PHE A 11 31.58 39.27 34.43
C PHE A 11 30.42 38.27 34.63
N SER A 12 29.21 38.82 34.72
CA SER A 12 27.93 38.12 34.85
C SER A 12 27.69 37.04 33.77
N VAL A 13 27.42 35.81 34.22
CA VAL A 13 26.96 34.68 33.40
C VAL A 13 25.42 34.62 33.40
N GLU A 14 24.75 35.68 32.95
CA GLU A 14 23.28 35.72 32.95
C GLU A 14 22.69 36.28 31.65
N ARG A 15 23.45 36.19 30.54
CA ARG A 15 23.01 36.70 29.23
C ARG A 15 23.12 35.68 28.09
N LEU A 16 23.11 34.38 28.42
CA LEU A 16 23.22 33.30 27.42
C LEU A 16 22.06 32.29 27.40
N ARG A 17 21.11 32.33 28.35
CA ARG A 17 19.95 31.41 28.34
C ARG A 17 18.79 31.83 27.42
N GLY A 18 18.70 33.11 27.06
CA GLY A 18 17.65 33.61 26.17
C GLY A 18 17.86 33.29 24.68
N ARG A 19 19.07 32.95 24.25
CA ARG A 19 19.38 32.77 22.80
C ARG A 19 19.26 31.32 22.32
N GLN A 20 19.46 30.34 23.20
CA GLN A 20 19.39 28.92 22.83
C GLN A 20 17.94 28.42 22.63
N SER A 21 16.98 28.91 23.42
CA SER A 21 15.57 28.51 23.31
C SER A 21 14.93 29.00 22.00
N PHE A 22 15.26 30.21 21.56
CA PHE A 22 14.72 30.80 20.33
C PHE A 22 15.34 30.23 19.05
N PHE A 23 16.61 29.82 19.10
CA PHE A 23 17.27 29.23 17.92
C PHE A 23 16.71 27.84 17.60
N ASN A 24 16.36 27.06 18.62
CA ASN A 24 15.86 25.70 18.45
C ASN A 24 14.41 25.67 17.94
N LYS A 25 13.54 26.60 18.38
CA LYS A 25 12.16 26.71 17.88
C LYS A 25 12.10 27.08 16.39
N ASN A 26 12.90 28.07 15.97
CA ASN A 26 12.98 28.49 14.57
C ASN A 26 13.52 27.38 13.64
N PHE A 27 14.41 26.51 14.14
CA PHE A 27 14.93 25.37 13.38
C PHE A 27 13.89 24.25 13.25
N LEU A 28 13.14 23.95 14.31
CA LEU A 28 12.07 22.95 14.30
C LEU A 28 10.85 23.40 13.48
N GLU A 29 10.48 24.68 13.52
CA GLU A 29 9.42 25.26 12.67
C GLU A 29 9.81 25.29 11.18
N LYS A 30 11.08 25.58 10.87
CA LYS A 30 11.57 25.50 9.48
C LYS A 30 11.60 24.07 8.96
N GLN A 31 11.96 23.08 9.80
CA GLN A 31 11.89 21.67 9.44
C GLN A 31 10.46 21.15 9.31
N SER A 32 9.53 21.56 10.19
CA SER A 32 8.13 21.18 10.07
C SER A 32 7.49 21.83 8.84
N ALA A 33 7.76 23.10 8.56
CA ALA A 33 7.30 23.79 7.36
C ALA A 33 7.94 23.21 6.07
N GLN A 34 9.21 22.83 6.08
CA GLN A 34 9.85 22.14 4.94
C GLN A 34 9.33 20.72 4.74
N LYS A 35 9.04 19.98 5.81
CA LYS A 35 8.39 18.67 5.76
C LYS A 35 6.93 18.78 5.29
N GLN A 36 6.23 19.84 5.69
CA GLN A 36 4.87 20.14 5.25
C GLN A 36 4.85 20.59 3.78
N HIS A 37 5.81 21.45 3.38
CA HIS A 37 5.96 21.93 2.01
C HIS A 37 6.38 20.80 1.06
N LYS A 38 7.28 19.90 1.49
CA LYS A 38 7.60 18.67 0.75
C LYS A 38 6.38 17.76 0.63
N ARG A 39 5.58 17.58 1.69
CA ARG A 39 4.32 16.82 1.63
C ARG A 39 3.26 17.45 0.72
N MET A 40 3.29 18.77 0.56
CA MET A 40 2.38 19.53 -0.30
C MET A 40 2.87 19.62 -1.76
N TYR A 41 4.18 19.45 -2.01
CA TYR A 41 4.74 19.34 -3.36
C TYR A 41 4.72 17.91 -3.89
N ASP A 42 4.86 16.90 -3.02
CA ASP A 42 4.72 15.48 -3.37
C ASP A 42 3.27 15.14 -3.82
N SER A 43 2.26 15.96 -3.50
CA SER A 43 0.87 15.71 -3.90
C SER A 43 0.58 15.97 -5.38
N PHE A 44 1.43 16.72 -6.10
CA PHE A 44 1.25 16.94 -7.54
C PHE A 44 1.93 15.86 -8.41
N GLU A 45 2.87 15.09 -7.85
CA GLU A 45 3.60 14.02 -8.56
C GLU A 45 3.17 12.60 -8.15
N THR A 46 2.31 12.48 -7.14
CA THR A 46 1.77 11.18 -6.74
C THR A 46 0.65 10.78 -7.72
N PRO A 47 0.77 9.62 -8.40
CA PRO A 47 -0.29 9.13 -9.26
C PRO A 47 -1.52 8.80 -8.40
N MET A 48 -2.70 9.09 -8.94
CA MET A 48 -3.96 8.77 -8.31
C MET A 48 -4.43 7.39 -8.78
N VAL A 49 -4.82 6.54 -7.84
CA VAL A 49 -5.36 5.21 -8.18
C VAL A 49 -6.84 5.34 -8.49
N LEU A 50 -7.23 4.95 -9.70
CA LEU A 50 -8.63 4.89 -10.14
C LEU A 50 -9.27 3.55 -9.80
N SER A 51 -8.51 2.45 -9.91
CA SER A 51 -9.01 1.12 -9.59
C SER A 51 -7.90 0.21 -9.07
N LEU A 52 -8.26 -0.66 -8.13
CA LEU A 52 -7.47 -1.80 -7.65
C LEU A 52 -8.43 -2.94 -7.37
N ILE A 53 -8.47 -3.94 -8.25
CA ILE A 53 -9.49 -4.99 -8.26
C ILE A 53 -8.83 -6.36 -8.38
N ALA A 54 -9.24 -7.30 -7.53
CA ALA A 54 -8.87 -8.70 -7.65
C ALA A 54 -9.98 -9.48 -8.38
N CYS A 55 -9.58 -10.40 -9.27
CA CYS A 55 -10.51 -11.21 -10.05
C CYS A 55 -9.91 -12.56 -10.47
N ASP A 56 -10.75 -13.47 -10.94
CA ASP A 56 -10.32 -14.79 -11.40
C ASP A 56 -9.63 -14.74 -12.76
N THR A 57 -10.05 -13.83 -13.65
CA THR A 57 -9.48 -13.68 -14.99
C THR A 57 -9.73 -12.28 -15.57
N VAL A 58 -8.75 -11.77 -16.32
CA VAL A 58 -8.94 -10.62 -17.22
C VAL A 58 -8.87 -11.10 -18.67
N ILE A 59 -9.94 -10.83 -19.42
CA ILE A 59 -9.99 -11.08 -20.87
C ILE A 59 -9.75 -9.74 -21.55
N THR A 60 -8.79 -9.67 -22.47
CA THR A 60 -8.61 -8.49 -23.33
C THR A 60 -9.12 -8.83 -24.72
N ASP A 61 -10.10 -8.08 -25.20
CA ASP A 61 -10.54 -8.17 -26.58
C ASP A 61 -9.42 -7.72 -27.51
N ALA A 62 -9.01 -8.60 -28.43
CA ALA A 62 -7.82 -8.37 -29.26
C ALA A 62 -8.03 -7.22 -30.27
N GLN A 63 -9.27 -6.96 -30.70
CA GLN A 63 -9.54 -5.91 -31.69
C GLN A 63 -9.62 -4.52 -31.05
N SER A 64 -10.30 -4.39 -29.92
CA SER A 64 -10.56 -3.10 -29.29
C SER A 64 -9.66 -2.78 -28.10
N GLY A 65 -8.92 -3.76 -27.56
CA GLY A 65 -8.09 -3.61 -26.36
C GLY A 65 -8.89 -3.50 -25.05
N LYS A 66 -10.23 -3.52 -25.13
CA LYS A 66 -11.13 -3.44 -23.97
C LYS A 66 -10.96 -4.67 -23.09
N LYS A 67 -11.10 -4.47 -21.78
CA LYS A 67 -10.95 -5.55 -20.80
C LYS A 67 -12.29 -5.96 -20.21
N THR A 68 -12.43 -7.25 -19.99
CA THR A 68 -13.52 -7.85 -19.22
C THR A 68 -12.92 -8.51 -17.99
N LEU A 69 -13.37 -8.08 -16.81
CA LEU A 69 -13.00 -8.69 -15.54
C LEU A 69 -14.03 -9.77 -15.19
N VAL A 70 -13.58 -10.99 -14.96
CA VAL A 70 -14.42 -12.15 -14.65
C VAL A 70 -14.15 -12.61 -13.22
N GLY A 71 -15.22 -12.85 -12.45
CA GLY A 71 -15.11 -13.35 -11.09
C GLY A 71 -14.47 -12.33 -10.14
N LEU A 72 -15.08 -11.15 -9.98
CA LEU A 72 -14.62 -10.17 -9.00
C LEU A 72 -14.82 -10.71 -7.59
N PHE A 73 -13.81 -10.61 -6.73
CA PHE A 73 -13.93 -11.08 -5.36
C PHE A 73 -13.23 -10.16 -4.35
N ASN A 74 -13.76 -10.21 -3.13
CA ASN A 74 -13.13 -9.65 -1.92
C ASN A 74 -12.87 -10.74 -0.88
N SER A 75 -13.32 -11.96 -1.12
CA SER A 75 -13.17 -13.06 -0.18
C SER A 75 -13.04 -14.37 -0.91
N VAL A 76 -12.15 -15.22 -0.41
CA VAL A 76 -11.97 -16.59 -0.89
C VAL A 76 -12.22 -17.57 0.26
N GLY A 77 -13.07 -18.56 0.02
CA GLY A 77 -13.28 -19.66 0.94
C GLY A 77 -12.50 -20.90 0.48
N ALA A 78 -11.77 -21.53 1.40
CA ALA A 78 -11.06 -22.78 1.15
C ALA A 78 -11.32 -23.78 2.28
N ALA A 79 -11.38 -25.07 1.97
CA ALA A 79 -11.61 -26.11 2.98
C ALA A 79 -10.39 -26.32 3.91
N ARG A 80 -9.18 -26.08 3.39
CA ARG A 80 -7.90 -26.32 4.09
C ARG A 80 -6.88 -25.25 3.70
N TYR A 81 -5.99 -24.93 4.63
CA TYR A 81 -4.83 -24.07 4.43
C TYR A 81 -3.53 -24.83 4.74
N PRO A 82 -2.40 -24.57 4.04
CA PRO A 82 -2.24 -23.57 2.98
C PRO A 82 -3.10 -23.88 1.74
N HIS A 83 -3.66 -22.83 1.15
CA HIS A 83 -4.50 -22.92 -0.04
C HIS A 83 -3.80 -22.26 -1.22
N VAL A 84 -3.80 -22.91 -2.37
CA VAL A 84 -3.21 -22.37 -3.60
C VAL A 84 -4.32 -21.90 -4.51
N LEU A 85 -4.30 -20.61 -4.86
CA LEU A 85 -5.11 -20.07 -5.94
C LEU A 85 -4.39 -20.36 -7.26
N PRO A 86 -4.99 -21.15 -8.19
CA PRO A 86 -4.33 -21.46 -9.45
C PRO A 86 -4.03 -20.19 -10.27
N ARG A 87 -4.97 -19.24 -10.28
CA ARG A 87 -4.84 -17.93 -10.90
C ARG A 87 -5.39 -16.85 -9.99
N PHE A 88 -4.70 -15.73 -9.94
CA PHE A 88 -5.09 -14.55 -9.18
C PHE A 88 -4.75 -13.32 -10.03
N PHE A 89 -5.77 -12.68 -10.59
CA PHE A 89 -5.59 -11.50 -11.39
C PHE A 89 -5.81 -10.23 -10.60
N ILE A 90 -5.01 -9.22 -10.92
CA ILE A 90 -5.18 -7.87 -10.40
C ILE A 90 -5.31 -6.93 -11.57
N PHE A 91 -6.43 -6.21 -11.62
CA PHE A 91 -6.62 -5.08 -12.50
C PHE A 91 -6.39 -3.79 -11.73
N ALA A 92 -5.52 -2.94 -12.26
CA ALA A 92 -5.25 -1.63 -11.72
C ALA A 92 -5.34 -0.55 -12.81
N SER A 93 -5.75 0.64 -12.43
CA SER A 93 -5.69 1.82 -13.29
C SER A 93 -5.25 3.00 -12.45
N LEU A 94 -4.34 3.80 -13.00
CA LEU A 94 -3.78 4.99 -12.37
C LEU A 94 -3.96 6.18 -13.31
N THR A 95 -4.06 7.37 -12.74
CA THR A 95 -4.08 8.65 -13.44
C THR A 95 -3.16 9.65 -12.75
N ASN A 96 -3.06 10.88 -13.26
CA ASN A 96 -2.21 11.92 -12.70
C ASN A 96 -0.72 11.52 -12.66
N GLY A 97 -0.28 10.71 -13.61
CA GLY A 97 1.13 10.37 -13.79
C GLY A 97 1.79 11.28 -14.82
N ASN A 98 3.12 11.36 -14.76
CA ASN A 98 3.92 12.10 -15.72
C ASN A 98 5.08 11.22 -16.20
N GLY A 99 5.19 11.01 -17.50
CA GLY A 99 6.19 10.11 -18.08
C GLY A 99 5.96 8.66 -17.65
N VAL A 100 7.04 7.95 -17.32
CA VAL A 100 6.95 6.58 -16.83
C VAL A 100 6.92 6.59 -15.31
N VAL A 101 5.79 6.16 -14.75
CA VAL A 101 5.62 6.00 -13.31
C VAL A 101 5.96 4.57 -12.91
N GLU A 102 6.84 4.44 -11.91
CA GLU A 102 7.16 3.15 -11.29
C GLU A 102 6.32 2.96 -10.03
N PHE A 103 5.83 1.75 -9.80
CA PHE A 103 5.06 1.41 -8.61
C PHE A 103 5.26 -0.07 -8.28
N ARG A 104 4.65 -0.53 -7.20
CA ARG A 104 4.59 -1.95 -6.84
C ARG A 104 3.19 -2.37 -6.49
N ILE A 105 2.85 -3.61 -6.85
CA ILE A 105 1.68 -4.31 -6.32
C ILE A 105 2.17 -5.23 -5.21
N ARG A 106 1.64 -5.02 -4.00
CA ARG A 106 2.01 -5.80 -2.82
C ARG A 106 0.78 -6.43 -2.20
N LEU A 107 0.89 -7.70 -1.80
CA LEU A 107 -0.10 -8.33 -0.93
C LEU A 107 0.54 -8.60 0.44
N LYS A 108 -0.02 -8.02 1.50
CA LYS A 108 0.39 -8.25 2.88
C LYS A 108 -0.66 -9.07 3.62
N ALA A 109 -0.23 -10.04 4.41
CA ALA A 109 -1.09 -10.71 5.37
C ALA A 109 -1.30 -9.82 6.61
N GLY A 110 -2.41 -10.02 7.33
CA GLY A 110 -2.73 -9.25 8.53
C GLY A 110 -1.73 -9.38 9.69
N ASN A 111 -0.85 -10.39 9.65
CA ASN A 111 0.27 -10.55 10.58
C ASN A 111 1.52 -9.74 10.19
N GLY A 112 1.49 -9.00 9.07
CA GLY A 112 2.59 -8.20 8.56
C GLY A 112 3.45 -8.89 7.49
N ASP A 113 3.30 -10.20 7.27
CA ASP A 113 4.06 -10.93 6.26
C ASP A 113 3.72 -10.43 4.85
N THR A 114 4.75 -10.30 4.02
CA THR A 114 4.54 -9.99 2.61
C THR A 114 4.39 -11.29 1.83
N VAL A 115 3.24 -11.48 1.18
CA VAL A 115 2.95 -12.65 0.34
C VAL A 115 3.66 -12.50 -1.01
N PHE A 116 3.54 -11.33 -1.61
CA PHE A 116 4.31 -10.94 -2.80
C PHE A 116 4.50 -9.42 -2.82
N ASP A 117 5.51 -8.98 -3.56
CA ASP A 117 5.79 -7.57 -3.87
C ASP A 117 6.35 -7.50 -5.30
N LEU A 118 5.51 -7.09 -6.26
CA LEU A 118 5.80 -7.15 -7.69
C LEU A 118 5.99 -5.73 -8.26
N PRO A 119 7.06 -5.47 -9.03
CA PRO A 119 7.26 -4.18 -9.67
C PRO A 119 6.27 -3.98 -10.82
N GLY A 120 5.87 -2.73 -11.03
CA GLY A 120 5.06 -2.28 -12.14
C GLY A 120 5.59 -0.97 -12.71
N LYS A 121 5.43 -0.77 -14.01
CA LYS A 121 5.70 0.50 -14.68
C LYS A 121 4.54 0.81 -15.59
N VAL A 122 4.18 2.08 -15.67
CA VAL A 122 3.10 2.53 -16.54
C VAL A 122 3.43 3.87 -17.19
N PRO A 123 3.33 3.97 -18.53
CA PRO A 123 3.56 5.22 -19.24
C PRO A 123 2.32 6.11 -19.22
N PHE A 124 2.54 7.40 -19.03
CA PHE A 124 1.57 8.48 -19.18
C PHE A 124 2.08 9.44 -20.25
N ASN A 125 1.28 9.68 -21.29
CA ASN A 125 1.54 10.75 -22.26
C ASN A 125 1.06 12.08 -21.70
N THR A 126 -0.07 12.05 -20.98
CA THR A 126 -0.61 13.21 -20.26
C THR A 126 -1.06 12.80 -18.85
N PRO A 127 -1.13 13.76 -17.90
CA PRO A 127 -1.68 13.48 -16.57
C PRO A 127 -3.15 13.05 -16.56
N LEU A 128 -3.89 13.27 -17.66
CA LEU A 128 -5.29 12.84 -17.81
C LEU A 128 -5.40 11.38 -18.29
N ASP A 129 -4.31 10.76 -18.71
CA ASP A 129 -4.34 9.37 -19.15
C ASP A 129 -4.74 8.47 -17.96
N ALA A 130 -5.44 7.38 -18.27
CA ALA A 130 -5.89 6.38 -17.31
C ALA A 130 -5.49 4.96 -17.77
N PRO A 131 -4.20 4.68 -17.97
CA PRO A 131 -3.73 3.38 -18.43
C PRO A 131 -4.19 2.25 -17.49
N GLU A 132 -4.50 1.12 -18.10
CA GLU A 132 -4.94 -0.10 -17.41
C GLU A 132 -3.80 -1.11 -17.36
N ILE A 133 -3.64 -1.75 -16.21
CA ILE A 133 -2.55 -2.66 -15.91
C ILE A 133 -3.14 -3.95 -15.37
N VAL A 134 -2.60 -5.07 -15.85
CA VAL A 134 -3.05 -6.40 -15.44
C VAL A 134 -1.86 -7.19 -14.94
N PHE A 135 -1.98 -7.72 -13.73
CA PHE A 135 -1.06 -8.72 -13.18
C PHE A 135 -1.75 -10.08 -13.20
N ASP A 136 -1.07 -11.09 -13.72
CA ASP A 136 -1.49 -12.49 -13.68
C ASP A 136 -0.54 -13.24 -12.75
N ILE A 137 -1.02 -13.59 -11.56
CA ILE A 137 -0.26 -14.33 -10.56
C ILE A 137 -0.73 -15.77 -10.56
N GLN A 138 0.18 -16.67 -10.88
CA GLN A 138 -0.07 -18.11 -10.96
C GLN A 138 0.33 -18.80 -9.65
N ASN A 139 -0.46 -19.78 -9.23
CA ASN A 139 -0.18 -20.63 -8.06
C ASN A 139 0.09 -19.83 -6.77
N LEU A 140 -0.71 -18.79 -6.51
CA LEU A 140 -0.57 -17.96 -5.32
C LEU A 140 -0.91 -18.76 -4.06
N ALA A 141 0.09 -19.02 -3.22
CA ALA A 141 -0.07 -19.75 -1.97
C ALA A 141 -0.46 -18.82 -0.82
N ILE A 142 -1.64 -19.06 -0.25
CA ILE A 142 -2.15 -18.39 0.94
C ILE A 142 -1.94 -19.31 2.13
N LYS A 143 -1.06 -18.90 3.06
CA LYS A 143 -0.61 -19.76 4.16
C LYS A 143 -1.66 -19.97 5.24
N SER A 144 -2.46 -18.95 5.52
CA SER A 144 -3.45 -18.97 6.61
C SER A 144 -4.69 -18.15 6.27
N THR A 145 -5.78 -18.42 6.97
CA THR A 145 -6.96 -17.55 6.97
C THR A 145 -6.64 -16.18 7.55
N GLY A 146 -7.44 -15.18 7.19
CA GLY A 146 -7.38 -13.84 7.75
C GLY A 146 -7.61 -12.76 6.70
N SER A 147 -7.44 -11.52 7.13
CA SER A 147 -7.45 -10.35 6.26
C SER A 147 -6.07 -10.17 5.62
N TYR A 148 -6.07 -9.84 4.33
CA TYR A 148 -4.90 -9.51 3.56
C TYR A 148 -5.13 -8.15 2.90
N GLU A 149 -4.08 -7.35 2.80
CA GLU A 149 -4.11 -6.03 2.21
C GLU A 149 -3.39 -6.05 0.87
N LEU A 150 -4.15 -5.90 -0.21
CA LEU A 150 -3.63 -5.67 -1.55
C LEU A 150 -3.38 -4.18 -1.71
N GLN A 151 -2.15 -3.80 -2.05
CA GLN A 151 -1.68 -2.42 -2.07
C GLN A 151 -1.09 -2.05 -3.44
N ILE A 152 -1.32 -0.81 -3.86
CA ILE A 152 -0.44 -0.12 -4.81
C ILE A 152 0.50 0.76 -4.00
N VAL A 153 1.80 0.60 -4.22
CA VAL A 153 2.86 1.32 -3.48
C VAL A 153 3.67 2.15 -4.46
N HIS A 154 3.80 3.45 -4.19
CA HIS A 154 4.65 4.38 -4.94
C HIS A 154 5.59 5.08 -3.97
N ASN A 155 6.89 5.15 -4.29
CA ASN A 155 7.92 5.74 -3.42
C ASN A 155 7.87 5.20 -1.98
N ASP A 156 7.73 3.88 -1.85
CA ASP A 156 7.58 3.15 -0.57
C ASP A 156 6.32 3.49 0.27
N ILE A 157 5.42 4.31 -0.26
CA ILE A 157 4.18 4.72 0.39
C ILE A 157 3.00 3.99 -0.28
N PRO A 158 2.15 3.26 0.47
CA PRO A 158 0.89 2.76 -0.06
C PRO A 158 0.00 3.94 -0.46
N ILE A 159 -0.36 4.01 -1.74
CA ILE A 159 -1.24 5.07 -2.29
C ILE A 159 -2.68 4.62 -2.49
N ALA A 160 -2.92 3.30 -2.47
CA ALA A 160 -4.24 2.70 -2.38
C ALA A 160 -4.13 1.32 -1.76
N SER A 161 -5.22 0.88 -1.12
CA SER A 161 -5.32 -0.49 -0.65
C SER A 161 -6.74 -1.06 -0.73
N ARG A 162 -6.81 -2.38 -0.77
CA ARG A 162 -8.04 -3.17 -0.76
C ARG A 162 -7.87 -4.36 0.18
N ILE A 163 -8.86 -4.60 1.02
CA ILE A 163 -8.88 -5.77 1.91
C ILE A 163 -9.44 -6.97 1.14
N LEU A 164 -8.74 -8.09 1.23
CA LEU A 164 -9.17 -9.42 0.78
C LEU A 164 -9.26 -10.35 2.00
N THR A 165 -10.34 -11.12 2.09
CA THR A 165 -10.58 -12.02 3.23
C THR A 165 -10.46 -13.48 2.82
N PHE A 166 -9.51 -14.19 3.42
CA PHE A 166 -9.34 -15.63 3.24
C PHE A 166 -9.94 -16.35 4.44
N ARG A 167 -10.96 -17.17 4.19
CA ARG A 167 -11.69 -17.89 5.24
C ARG A 167 -11.65 -19.40 5.03
N GLN A 168 -11.67 -20.14 6.12
CA GLN A 168 -11.91 -21.57 6.07
C GLN A 168 -13.41 -21.80 5.99
N ILE A 169 -13.83 -22.65 5.05
CA ILE A 169 -15.24 -23.05 4.90
C ILE A 169 -15.35 -24.55 5.07
N GLU A 170 -16.49 -25.01 5.57
CA GLU A 170 -16.78 -26.45 5.54
C GLU A 170 -16.94 -26.90 4.09
N PRO A 171 -16.43 -28.10 3.73
CA PRO A 171 -16.72 -28.68 2.43
C PRO A 171 -18.23 -28.82 2.26
N PRO A 172 -18.79 -28.56 1.06
CA PRO A 172 -20.20 -28.84 0.82
C PRO A 172 -20.46 -30.32 1.14
N GLN A 173 -21.32 -30.58 2.13
CA GLN A 173 -21.75 -31.94 2.44
C GLN A 173 -22.54 -32.44 1.24
N ASN A 174 -22.02 -33.46 0.54
CA ASN A 174 -22.74 -34.11 -0.54
C ASN A 174 -24.09 -34.60 0.00
N GLY A 175 -25.18 -33.90 -0.35
CA GLY A 175 -26.53 -34.37 -0.09
C GLY A 175 -26.69 -35.70 -0.81
N GLY A 176 -26.60 -36.79 -0.06
CA GLY A 176 -26.77 -38.14 -0.59
C GLY A 176 -28.13 -38.25 -1.27
N ARG A 177 -28.14 -38.37 -2.60
CA ARG A 177 -29.29 -38.95 -3.30
C ARG A 177 -29.39 -40.39 -2.82
N GLN A 178 -30.30 -40.64 -1.88
CA GLN A 178 -30.77 -42.00 -1.63
C GLN A 178 -31.32 -42.54 -2.95
N PRO A 179 -30.87 -43.72 -3.43
CA PRO A 179 -31.52 -44.36 -4.56
C PRO A 179 -32.96 -44.68 -4.15
N GLN A 180 -33.93 -44.04 -4.81
CA GLN A 180 -35.33 -44.46 -4.71
C GLN A 180 -35.45 -45.82 -5.39
N THR A 181 -35.43 -46.89 -4.60
CA THR A 181 -35.94 -48.20 -5.01
C THR A 181 -37.44 -48.04 -5.26
N GLN A 182 -37.84 -48.05 -6.54
CA GLN A 182 -39.23 -48.27 -6.92
C GLN A 182 -39.47 -49.78 -7.03
N HIS A 183 -40.47 -50.23 -6.28
CA HIS A 183 -41.05 -51.58 -6.31
C HIS A 183 -41.99 -51.75 -7.50
#